data_AF-A0A537Q5Z4-F1
#
_entry.id   AF-A0A537Q5Z4-F1
#
_cell.length_a   1.000
_cell.length_b   1.000
_cell.length_c   1.000
_cell.angle_alpha   90.00
_cell.angle_beta   90.00
_cell.angle_gamma   90.00
#
_symmetry.space_group_name_H-M   'P 1'
#
loop_
_entity.id
_entity.type
_entity.pdbx_description
1 polymer ?
#
loop_
_entity_poly.entity_id
_entity_poly.type
_entity_poly.pdbx_seq_one_letter_code
_entity_poly.pdbx_strand_id
1 'polypeptide(L)'
;MSIAKTPLTMLVLAGIVASNPSGSVTLEVGPSKTYKNPSAAAAVAKNGDHIQIEPGQYFDCAVWNADNLVIEGSGPGVVITDKTCMGKGLFVIEGNNTTVRNLTLTRARVPDMNGAGIRLDKGSLTVDRVKFVDNQNGILGGVPGTTVTIRNSDFDRNGTCAGACAHGIYIGDVDLLRVENSRFSNTRQAHSIKSRAVRTEVVGSTIVDGPEGTSSYLIEAPNGGALIVRDNTLEKGPKSENHKAAIAIGAEGVTRPTPEITVTNNNFRNDGDYETALVWNLTATRATLKGNKLAGSVIPLSGDGSVQ
;
A
#
# COMPACT_ATOMS: atom_id res chain seq x y z
N MET A 1 -80.88 -35.42 -0.47
CA MET A 1 -80.07 -34.64 0.49
C MET A 1 -78.65 -35.21 0.47
N SER A 2 -77.66 -34.33 0.53
CA SER A 2 -76.20 -34.57 0.56
C SER A 2 -75.48 -34.59 -0.80
N ILE A 3 -74.94 -33.41 -1.13
CA ILE A 3 -74.08 -33.07 -2.26
C ILE A 3 -72.63 -33.36 -1.84
N ALA A 4 -71.97 -34.29 -2.51
CA ALA A 4 -70.54 -34.55 -2.30
C ALA A 4 -69.70 -33.51 -3.07
N LYS A 5 -68.97 -32.66 -2.32
CA LYS A 5 -68.04 -31.66 -2.87
C LYS A 5 -66.71 -32.32 -3.23
N THR A 6 -66.34 -32.26 -4.51
CA THR A 6 -65.02 -32.64 -5.01
C THR A 6 -64.00 -31.55 -4.66
N PRO A 7 -62.85 -31.85 -4.04
CA PRO A 7 -61.83 -30.85 -3.79
C PRO A 7 -61.03 -30.60 -5.07
N LEU A 8 -60.90 -29.33 -5.45
CA LEU A 8 -60.05 -28.87 -6.54
C LEU A 8 -58.63 -28.70 -5.99
N THR A 9 -57.75 -29.64 -6.30
CA THR A 9 -56.34 -29.60 -5.90
C THR A 9 -55.61 -28.55 -6.74
N MET A 10 -55.34 -27.38 -6.17
CA MET A 10 -54.47 -26.36 -6.78
C MET A 10 -53.01 -26.83 -6.68
N LEU A 11 -52.41 -27.17 -7.83
CA LEU A 11 -50.99 -27.46 -7.92
C LEU A 11 -50.22 -26.14 -7.95
N VAL A 12 -49.68 -25.72 -6.80
CA VAL A 12 -48.75 -24.59 -6.72
C VAL A 12 -47.39 -25.07 -7.22
N LEU A 13 -47.05 -24.70 -8.46
CA LEU A 13 -45.71 -24.87 -8.99
C LEU A 13 -44.78 -23.85 -8.29
N ALA A 14 -44.13 -24.29 -7.22
CA ALA A 14 -43.04 -23.54 -6.61
C ALA A 14 -41.86 -23.53 -7.60
N GLY A 15 -41.73 -22.46 -8.38
CA GLY A 15 -40.56 -22.23 -9.21
C GLY A 15 -39.32 -22.13 -8.33
N ILE A 16 -38.47 -23.15 -8.35
CA ILE A 16 -37.12 -23.07 -7.80
C ILE A 16 -36.37 -22.11 -8.72
N VAL A 17 -36.29 -20.84 -8.31
CA VAL A 17 -35.35 -19.89 -8.90
C VAL A 17 -33.97 -20.37 -8.47
N ALA A 18 -33.31 -21.15 -9.33
CA ALA A 18 -31.89 -21.42 -9.18
C ALA A 18 -31.16 -20.08 -9.26
N SER A 19 -30.76 -19.56 -8.09
CA SER A 19 -29.79 -18.48 -8.00
C SER A 19 -28.50 -19.01 -8.62
N ASN A 20 -28.26 -18.71 -9.90
CA ASN A 20 -26.94 -18.91 -10.48
C ASN A 20 -25.98 -18.12 -9.57
N PRO A 21 -24.98 -18.76 -8.93
CA PRO A 21 -23.91 -17.98 -8.34
C PRO A 21 -23.38 -17.11 -9.48
N SER A 22 -23.44 -15.79 -9.32
CA SER A 22 -22.86 -14.88 -10.30
C SER A 22 -21.38 -15.25 -10.39
N GLY A 23 -21.02 -16.04 -11.40
CA GLY A 23 -19.64 -16.42 -11.62
C GLY A 23 -18.85 -15.15 -11.83
N SER A 24 -17.75 -15.00 -11.10
CA SER A 24 -16.71 -14.01 -11.38
C SER A 24 -16.48 -13.93 -12.88
N VAL A 25 -16.72 -12.77 -13.51
CA VAL A 25 -16.48 -12.58 -14.94
C VAL A 25 -15.14 -11.86 -15.14
N THR A 26 -14.49 -12.13 -16.26
CA THR A 26 -13.35 -11.32 -16.69
C THR A 26 -13.81 -10.12 -17.52
N LEU A 27 -13.54 -8.91 -17.01
CA LEU A 27 -13.73 -7.66 -17.74
C LEU A 27 -12.42 -7.29 -18.44
N GLU A 28 -12.41 -7.41 -19.77
CA GLU A 28 -11.23 -7.07 -20.57
C GLU A 28 -11.20 -5.56 -20.87
N VAL A 29 -10.08 -4.92 -20.49
CA VAL A 29 -9.83 -3.50 -20.69
C VAL A 29 -8.72 -3.30 -21.71
N GLY A 30 -8.93 -2.44 -22.70
CA GLY A 30 -7.91 -2.06 -23.67
C GLY A 30 -8.47 -1.40 -24.91
N PRO A 31 -7.61 -0.80 -25.76
CA PRO A 31 -8.04 -0.13 -27.00
C PRO A 31 -8.85 -1.05 -27.92
N SER A 32 -8.53 -2.35 -27.91
CA SER A 32 -9.20 -3.38 -28.71
C SER A 32 -10.43 -4.01 -28.04
N LYS A 33 -10.63 -3.78 -26.73
CA LYS A 33 -11.60 -4.51 -25.90
C LYS A 33 -12.93 -3.76 -25.74
N THR A 34 -13.90 -4.43 -25.11
CA THR A 34 -15.21 -3.85 -24.78
C THR A 34 -15.07 -2.60 -23.91
N TYR A 35 -14.26 -2.69 -22.86
CA TYR A 35 -13.98 -1.54 -21.98
C TYR A 35 -12.69 -0.87 -22.45
N LYS A 36 -12.79 0.37 -22.95
CA LYS A 36 -11.62 1.08 -23.48
C LYS A 36 -10.64 1.56 -22.40
N ASN A 37 -11.14 1.82 -21.19
CA ASN A 37 -10.37 2.36 -20.08
C ASN A 37 -10.73 1.66 -18.76
N PRO A 38 -9.84 1.70 -17.74
CA PRO A 38 -10.11 1.14 -16.41
C PRO A 38 -11.40 1.68 -15.77
N SER A 39 -11.69 2.98 -15.90
CA SER A 39 -12.94 3.59 -15.41
C SER A 39 -14.19 2.92 -15.96
N ALA A 40 -14.19 2.53 -17.23
CA ALA A 40 -15.33 1.91 -17.88
C ALA A 40 -15.61 0.51 -17.32
N ALA A 41 -14.58 -0.26 -17.01
CA ALA A 41 -14.73 -1.55 -16.32
C ALA A 41 -15.15 -1.34 -14.86
N ALA A 42 -14.54 -0.37 -14.16
CA ALA A 42 -14.89 -0.06 -12.77
C ALA A 42 -16.36 0.32 -12.57
N ALA A 43 -16.96 1.01 -13.55
CA ALA A 43 -18.36 1.42 -13.51
C ALA A 43 -19.36 0.24 -13.55
N VAL A 44 -18.93 -0.94 -14.00
CA VAL A 44 -19.82 -2.12 -14.15
C VAL A 44 -19.34 -3.34 -13.39
N ALA A 45 -18.14 -3.29 -12.80
CA ALA A 45 -17.55 -4.38 -12.03
C ALA A 45 -18.45 -4.78 -10.87
N LYS A 46 -18.59 -6.10 -10.69
CA LYS A 46 -19.34 -6.72 -9.61
C LYS A 46 -18.41 -7.48 -8.69
N ASN A 47 -18.92 -7.85 -7.53
CA ASN A 47 -18.14 -8.54 -6.52
C ASN A 47 -17.53 -9.82 -7.10
N GLY A 48 -16.23 -9.99 -6.91
CA GLY A 48 -15.47 -11.15 -7.39
C GLY A 48 -14.95 -11.06 -8.82
N ASP A 49 -15.27 -10.01 -9.59
CA ASP A 49 -14.82 -9.91 -10.98
C ASP A 49 -13.30 -9.76 -11.11
N HIS A 50 -12.77 -10.25 -12.23
CA HIS A 50 -11.39 -10.08 -12.63
C HIS A 50 -11.29 -9.04 -13.74
N ILE A 51 -10.55 -7.97 -13.52
CA ILE A 51 -10.29 -6.93 -14.50
C ILE A 51 -8.92 -7.20 -15.12
N GLN A 52 -8.91 -7.50 -16.42
CA GLN A 52 -7.69 -7.78 -17.18
C GLN A 52 -7.40 -6.63 -18.14
N ILE A 53 -6.33 -5.88 -17.88
CA ILE A 53 -5.97 -4.65 -18.60
C ILE A 53 -4.84 -4.92 -19.59
N GLU A 54 -5.07 -4.68 -20.87
CA GLU A 54 -4.07 -4.80 -21.93
C GLU A 54 -2.95 -3.75 -21.81
N PRO A 55 -1.72 -4.07 -22.25
CA PRO A 55 -0.63 -3.11 -22.37
C PRO A 55 -1.07 -1.83 -23.07
N GLY A 56 -0.67 -0.69 -22.51
CA GLY A 56 -1.11 0.62 -22.97
C GLY A 56 -0.95 1.68 -21.90
N GLN A 57 -0.96 2.93 -22.34
CA GLN A 57 -0.96 4.08 -21.45
C GLN A 57 -2.37 4.67 -21.37
N TYR A 58 -2.93 4.67 -20.17
CA TYR A 58 -4.28 5.11 -19.86
C TYR A 58 -4.21 6.40 -19.05
N PHE A 59 -4.58 7.51 -19.68
CA PHE A 59 -4.80 8.81 -19.02
C PHE A 59 -6.16 8.79 -18.32
N ASP A 60 -6.27 7.93 -17.31
CA ASP A 60 -7.53 7.58 -16.68
C ASP A 60 -7.39 7.39 -15.17
N CYS A 61 -8.53 7.41 -14.49
CA CYS A 61 -8.65 7.05 -13.09
C CYS A 61 -9.85 6.13 -12.90
N ALA A 62 -9.86 5.32 -11.84
CA ALA A 62 -10.97 4.40 -11.57
C ALA A 62 -11.33 4.35 -10.09
N VAL A 63 -12.63 4.27 -9.79
CA VAL A 63 -13.17 4.04 -8.45
C VAL A 63 -13.71 2.61 -8.39
N TRP A 64 -13.04 1.77 -7.61
CA TRP A 64 -13.33 0.34 -7.51
C TRP A 64 -14.21 0.07 -6.29
N ASN A 65 -15.52 0.01 -6.53
CA ASN A 65 -16.53 -0.12 -5.46
C ASN A 65 -16.83 -1.57 -5.06
N ALA A 66 -16.69 -2.51 -5.99
CA ALA A 66 -17.02 -3.91 -5.75
C ALA A 66 -15.97 -4.62 -4.90
N ASP A 67 -16.41 -5.61 -4.11
CA ASP A 67 -15.56 -6.44 -3.26
C ASP A 67 -14.87 -7.55 -4.06
N ASN A 68 -13.78 -8.10 -3.51
CA ASN A 68 -13.09 -9.28 -4.00
C ASN A 68 -12.61 -9.13 -5.46
N LEU A 69 -12.29 -7.91 -5.89
CA LEU A 69 -11.79 -7.66 -7.23
C LEU A 69 -10.33 -8.11 -7.37
N VAL A 70 -10.00 -8.62 -8.55
CA VAL A 70 -8.62 -8.71 -9.02
C VAL A 70 -8.46 -7.73 -10.17
N ILE A 71 -7.51 -6.82 -10.09
CA ILE A 71 -7.22 -5.82 -11.13
C ILE A 71 -5.79 -6.05 -11.59
N GLU A 72 -5.64 -6.55 -12.81
CA GLU A 72 -4.38 -7.08 -13.31
C GLU A 72 -4.01 -6.56 -14.70
N GLY A 73 -2.74 -6.18 -14.86
CA GLY A 73 -2.16 -6.02 -16.19
C GLY A 73 -1.90 -7.37 -16.85
N SER A 74 -2.40 -7.55 -18.07
CA SER A 74 -2.23 -8.80 -18.84
C SER A 74 -0.82 -9.00 -19.40
N GLY A 75 0.02 -7.97 -19.34
CA GLY A 75 1.40 -7.99 -19.79
C GLY A 75 2.19 -6.78 -19.31
N PRO A 76 3.49 -6.69 -19.65
CA PRO A 76 4.29 -5.51 -19.34
C PRO A 76 3.78 -4.28 -20.09
N GLY A 77 3.97 -3.09 -19.51
CA GLY A 77 3.62 -1.82 -20.17
C GLY A 77 2.18 -1.35 -19.97
N VAL A 78 1.46 -1.89 -18.99
CA VAL A 78 0.18 -1.32 -18.55
C VAL A 78 0.46 -0.15 -17.60
N VAL A 79 0.11 1.07 -18.03
CA VAL A 79 0.41 2.31 -17.31
C VAL A 79 -0.87 3.11 -17.10
N ILE A 80 -1.21 3.42 -15.84
CA ILE A 80 -2.28 4.36 -15.48
C ILE A 80 -1.64 5.66 -15.01
N THR A 81 -2.11 6.80 -15.49
CA THR A 81 -1.36 8.05 -15.32
C THR A 81 -2.20 9.32 -15.30
N ASP A 82 -1.65 10.33 -14.61
CA ASP A 82 -2.02 11.76 -14.60
C ASP A 82 -3.43 12.11 -14.10
N LYS A 83 -4.49 11.50 -14.64
CA LYS A 83 -5.87 11.79 -14.25
C LYS A 83 -6.17 11.12 -12.90
N THR A 84 -6.76 11.87 -11.97
CA THR A 84 -7.14 11.38 -10.64
C THR A 84 -8.65 11.40 -10.44
N CYS A 85 -9.14 10.47 -9.62
CA CYS A 85 -10.55 10.34 -9.27
C CYS A 85 -10.79 10.91 -7.87
N MET A 86 -11.96 11.55 -7.70
CA MET A 86 -12.43 12.11 -6.42
C MET A 86 -11.46 13.11 -5.76
N GLY A 87 -10.54 13.71 -6.52
CA GLY A 87 -9.46 14.54 -5.97
C GLY A 87 -8.48 13.76 -5.09
N LYS A 88 -8.38 12.42 -5.26
CA LYS A 88 -7.62 11.53 -4.37
C LYS A 88 -6.48 10.77 -5.06
N GLY A 89 -6.77 10.00 -6.11
CA GLY A 89 -5.75 9.13 -6.70
C GLY A 89 -6.12 8.53 -8.05
N LEU A 90 -5.18 7.82 -8.68
CA LEU A 90 -5.42 7.15 -9.96
C LEU A 90 -6.43 6.03 -9.77
N PHE A 91 -6.18 5.13 -8.81
CA PHE A 91 -7.16 4.15 -8.34
C PHE A 91 -7.63 4.51 -6.94
N VAL A 92 -8.95 4.59 -6.76
CA VAL A 92 -9.61 4.74 -5.45
C VAL A 92 -10.29 3.42 -5.13
N ILE A 93 -9.89 2.77 -4.05
CA ILE A 93 -10.42 1.47 -3.62
C ILE A 93 -11.47 1.70 -2.53
N GLU A 94 -12.71 1.32 -2.84
CA GLU A 94 -13.85 1.36 -1.92
C GLU A 94 -14.40 -0.03 -1.59
N GLY A 95 -14.09 -1.05 -2.38
CA GLY A 95 -14.44 -2.45 -2.10
C GLY A 95 -13.44 -3.16 -1.20
N ASN A 96 -13.90 -4.20 -0.50
CA ASN A 96 -13.07 -5.01 0.36
C ASN A 96 -12.30 -6.09 -0.42
N ASN A 97 -11.14 -6.51 0.11
CA ASN A 97 -10.34 -7.61 -0.42
C ASN A 97 -9.96 -7.44 -1.91
N THR A 98 -9.51 -6.24 -2.28
CA THR A 98 -9.07 -5.94 -3.64
C THR A 98 -7.60 -6.34 -3.84
N THR A 99 -7.29 -6.96 -4.97
CA THR A 99 -5.91 -7.20 -5.43
C THR A 99 -5.59 -6.33 -6.64
N VAL A 100 -4.48 -5.60 -6.59
CA VAL A 100 -3.94 -4.84 -7.73
C VAL A 100 -2.57 -5.42 -8.11
N ARG A 101 -2.36 -5.80 -9.37
CA ARG A 101 -1.10 -6.43 -9.80
C ARG A 101 -0.69 -6.14 -11.24
N ASN A 102 0.63 -6.17 -11.51
CA ASN A 102 1.22 -6.05 -12.85
C ASN A 102 0.93 -4.71 -13.56
N LEU A 103 0.88 -3.60 -12.82
CA LEU A 103 0.59 -2.28 -13.36
C LEU A 103 1.71 -1.30 -13.03
N THR A 104 1.79 -0.22 -13.79
CA THR A 104 2.49 1.00 -13.38
C THR A 104 1.46 2.09 -13.10
N LEU A 105 1.54 2.70 -11.92
CA LEU A 105 0.71 3.82 -11.47
C LEU A 105 1.62 5.03 -11.31
N THR A 106 1.44 6.07 -12.12
CA THR A 106 2.42 7.17 -12.21
C THR A 106 1.82 8.56 -12.32
N ARG A 107 2.56 9.55 -11.82
CA ARG A 107 2.21 10.98 -11.92
C ARG A 107 0.87 11.37 -11.29
N ALA A 108 0.44 10.66 -10.25
CA ALA A 108 -0.73 11.06 -9.47
C ALA A 108 -0.49 12.43 -8.81
N ARG A 109 -1.31 13.41 -9.15
CA ARG A 109 -1.27 14.78 -8.61
C ARG A 109 -2.69 15.25 -8.28
N VAL A 110 -2.86 15.86 -7.10
CA VAL A 110 -4.10 16.51 -6.68
C VAL A 110 -3.78 17.85 -6.01
N PRO A 111 -4.74 18.81 -5.97
CA PRO A 111 -4.53 20.12 -5.33
C PRO A 111 -4.11 20.05 -3.86
N ASP A 112 -4.61 19.07 -3.12
CA ASP A 112 -4.31 18.85 -1.69
C ASP A 112 -2.90 18.29 -1.45
N MET A 113 -2.08 18.16 -2.49
CA MET A 113 -0.69 17.71 -2.45
C MET A 113 -0.46 16.27 -1.96
N ASN A 114 -1.51 15.44 -1.92
CA ASN A 114 -1.44 14.06 -1.42
C ASN A 114 -1.91 13.00 -2.43
N GLY A 115 -1.90 13.32 -3.72
CA GLY A 115 -2.43 12.51 -4.81
C GLY A 115 -1.75 11.14 -4.89
N ALA A 116 -2.53 10.07 -4.82
CA ALA A 116 -1.99 8.72 -4.67
C ALA A 116 -2.06 7.89 -5.96
N GLY A 117 -1.07 7.02 -6.20
CA GLY A 117 -1.23 5.95 -7.17
C GLY A 117 -2.44 5.07 -6.81
N ILE A 118 -2.50 4.63 -5.54
CA ILE A 118 -3.69 4.02 -4.95
C ILE A 118 -4.13 4.81 -3.72
N ARG A 119 -5.39 5.26 -3.71
CA ARG A 119 -6.09 5.70 -2.52
C ARG A 119 -6.91 4.53 -1.96
N LEU A 120 -6.62 4.11 -0.73
CA LEU A 120 -7.35 3.05 -0.03
C LEU A 120 -8.35 3.65 0.96
N ASP A 121 -9.60 3.86 0.53
CA ASP A 121 -10.61 4.45 1.39
C ASP A 121 -11.36 3.40 2.23
N LYS A 122 -11.43 2.15 1.76
CA LYS A 122 -12.09 1.03 2.46
C LYS A 122 -11.39 -0.30 2.22
N GLY A 123 -11.57 -1.23 3.15
CA GLY A 123 -11.26 -2.64 2.95
C GLY A 123 -9.78 -3.02 3.07
N SER A 124 -9.52 -4.31 2.88
CA SER A 124 -8.18 -4.89 2.77
C SER A 124 -7.66 -4.79 1.33
N LEU A 125 -6.34 -4.65 1.19
CA LEU A 125 -5.67 -4.46 -0.11
C LEU A 125 -4.47 -5.40 -0.24
N THR A 126 -4.37 -6.06 -1.38
CA THR A 126 -3.14 -6.74 -1.83
C THR A 126 -2.56 -6.03 -3.04
N VAL A 127 -1.28 -5.68 -2.99
CA VAL A 127 -0.51 -5.11 -4.09
C VAL A 127 0.63 -6.06 -4.43
N ASP A 128 0.71 -6.52 -5.68
CA ASP A 128 1.74 -7.46 -6.13
C ASP A 128 2.31 -7.06 -7.49
N ARG A 129 3.64 -6.89 -7.61
CA ARG A 129 4.29 -6.54 -8.89
C ARG A 129 3.74 -5.24 -9.50
N VAL A 130 3.50 -4.24 -8.66
CA VAL A 130 3.06 -2.90 -9.10
C VAL A 130 4.21 -1.91 -8.99
N LYS A 131 4.30 -0.99 -9.94
CA LYS A 131 5.27 0.11 -9.92
C LYS A 131 4.56 1.43 -9.62
N PHE A 132 5.00 2.14 -8.60
CA PHE A 132 4.52 3.46 -8.23
C PHE A 132 5.60 4.48 -8.54
N VAL A 133 5.41 5.28 -9.58
CA VAL A 133 6.48 6.14 -10.09
C VAL A 133 6.06 7.59 -10.09
N ASP A 134 6.87 8.45 -9.47
CA ASP A 134 6.69 9.90 -9.52
C ASP A 134 5.28 10.34 -9.12
N ASN A 135 4.69 9.72 -8.09
CA ASN A 135 3.42 10.15 -7.50
C ASN A 135 3.66 11.10 -6.32
N GLN A 136 2.65 11.90 -5.93
CA GLN A 136 2.74 12.58 -4.63
C GLN A 136 2.80 11.52 -3.52
N ASN A 137 1.79 10.63 -3.47
CA ASN A 137 1.82 9.39 -2.69
C ASN A 137 1.91 8.17 -3.61
N GLY A 138 2.70 7.15 -3.28
CA GLY A 138 2.54 5.85 -3.94
C GLY A 138 1.20 5.23 -3.53
N ILE A 139 1.02 5.00 -2.24
CA ILE A 139 -0.24 4.53 -1.63
C ILE A 139 -0.60 5.43 -0.44
N LEU A 140 -1.87 5.79 -0.32
CA LEU A 140 -2.41 6.54 0.83
C LEU A 140 -3.76 5.97 1.26
N GLY A 141 -3.93 5.68 2.56
CA GLY A 141 -5.22 5.28 3.10
C GLY A 141 -5.10 4.23 4.20
N GLY A 142 -6.11 3.37 4.35
CA GLY A 142 -6.16 2.34 5.40
C GLY A 142 -7.33 2.55 6.36
N VAL A 143 -7.95 1.45 6.77
CA VAL A 143 -9.17 1.42 7.59
C VAL A 143 -9.00 0.43 8.74
N PRO A 144 -9.47 0.77 9.97
CA PRO A 144 -9.34 -0.14 11.11
C PRO A 144 -9.97 -1.50 10.83
N GLY A 145 -9.38 -2.58 11.37
CA GLY A 145 -9.87 -3.95 11.16
C GLY A 145 -9.54 -4.55 9.79
N THR A 146 -8.65 -3.92 9.01
CA THR A 146 -8.24 -4.42 7.69
C THR A 146 -6.75 -4.74 7.62
N THR A 147 -6.33 -5.41 6.54
CA THR A 147 -4.92 -5.73 6.27
C THR A 147 -4.50 -5.16 4.93
N VAL A 148 -3.27 -4.64 4.88
CA VAL A 148 -2.61 -4.19 3.64
C VAL A 148 -1.35 -5.02 3.44
N THR A 149 -1.30 -5.76 2.34
CA THR A 149 -0.12 -6.54 1.92
C THR A 149 0.44 -5.96 0.64
N ILE A 150 1.72 -5.61 0.62
CA ILE A 150 2.43 -5.08 -0.53
C ILE A 150 3.65 -5.96 -0.76
N ARG A 151 3.76 -6.56 -1.94
CA ARG A 151 4.86 -7.45 -2.27
C ARG A 151 5.39 -7.28 -3.68
N ASN A 152 6.67 -7.59 -3.87
CA ASN A 152 7.33 -7.61 -5.18
C ASN A 152 7.14 -6.30 -5.97
N SER A 153 7.00 -5.16 -5.30
CA SER A 153 6.57 -3.89 -5.90
C SER A 153 7.68 -2.84 -5.83
N ASP A 154 7.66 -1.89 -6.77
CA ASP A 154 8.66 -0.83 -6.88
C ASP A 154 8.03 0.54 -6.60
N PHE A 155 8.69 1.35 -5.78
CA PHE A 155 8.32 2.74 -5.47
C PHE A 155 9.49 3.64 -5.82
N ASP A 156 9.32 4.55 -6.78
CA ASP A 156 10.42 5.35 -7.31
C ASP A 156 10.03 6.81 -7.48
N ARG A 157 10.83 7.73 -6.92
CA ARG A 157 10.61 9.19 -6.99
C ARG A 157 9.26 9.68 -6.44
N ASN A 158 8.63 8.92 -5.56
CA ASN A 158 7.42 9.38 -4.87
C ASN A 158 7.76 10.36 -3.74
N GLY A 159 6.79 11.16 -3.33
CA GLY A 159 6.86 12.02 -2.16
C GLY A 159 6.95 13.52 -2.47
N THR A 160 6.32 14.32 -1.61
CA THR A 160 6.41 15.79 -1.58
C THR A 160 5.97 16.29 -0.21
N CYS A 161 6.44 17.45 0.22
CA CYS A 161 5.98 18.18 1.39
C CYS A 161 5.67 19.65 1.03
N ALA A 162 5.18 19.92 -0.18
CA ALA A 162 4.80 21.27 -0.64
C ALA A 162 3.40 21.72 -0.16
N GLY A 163 2.94 21.19 0.97
CA GLY A 163 1.57 21.28 1.48
C GLY A 163 1.35 20.16 2.49
N ALA A 164 0.48 19.20 2.16
CA ALA A 164 0.51 17.91 2.86
C ALA A 164 1.83 17.16 2.55
N CYS A 165 2.38 16.45 3.53
CA CYS A 165 3.46 15.51 3.28
C CYS A 165 2.89 14.20 2.71
N ALA A 166 3.42 13.83 1.55
CA ALA A 166 3.10 12.65 0.78
C ALA A 166 4.33 11.76 0.70
N HIS A 167 4.12 10.45 0.71
CA HIS A 167 5.12 9.41 1.02
C HIS A 167 5.25 8.39 -0.11
N GLY A 168 6.24 7.50 -0.04
CA GLY A 168 6.22 6.27 -0.84
C GLY A 168 4.96 5.46 -0.52
N ILE A 169 4.75 5.16 0.75
CA ILE A 169 3.51 4.59 1.29
C ILE A 169 3.14 5.36 2.56
N TYR A 170 1.86 5.71 2.70
CA TYR A 170 1.25 6.10 3.96
C TYR A 170 0.01 5.26 4.23
N ILE A 171 0.15 4.27 5.12
CA ILE A 171 -0.97 3.50 5.66
C ILE A 171 -1.34 4.00 7.05
N GLY A 172 -2.64 4.30 7.22
CA GLY A 172 -3.26 4.71 8.46
C GLY A 172 -3.51 3.54 9.40
N ASP A 173 -4.62 3.61 10.12
CA ASP A 173 -5.00 2.63 11.14
C ASP A 173 -5.51 1.34 10.48
N VAL A 174 -4.64 0.34 10.32
CA VAL A 174 -4.98 -1.02 9.88
C VAL A 174 -4.44 -2.02 10.89
N ASP A 175 -4.94 -3.25 10.91
CA ASP A 175 -4.44 -4.27 11.85
C ASP A 175 -3.02 -4.71 11.47
N LEU A 176 -2.77 -4.83 10.16
CA LEU A 176 -1.47 -5.23 9.62
C LEU A 176 -1.14 -4.45 8.34
N LEU A 177 0.04 -3.81 8.34
CA LEU A 177 0.78 -3.47 7.13
C LEU A 177 1.94 -4.46 6.98
N ARG A 178 1.96 -5.21 5.87
CA ARG A 178 3.07 -6.09 5.50
C ARG A 178 3.66 -5.67 4.17
N VAL A 179 4.95 -5.33 4.17
CA VAL A 179 5.74 -4.95 2.98
C VAL A 179 6.85 -5.98 2.79
N GLU A 180 6.82 -6.71 1.69
CA GLU A 180 7.72 -7.84 1.42
C GLU A 180 8.41 -7.71 0.06
N ASN A 181 9.69 -8.04 -0.01
CA ASN A 181 10.44 -8.17 -1.27
C ASN A 181 10.24 -6.98 -2.23
N SER A 182 10.14 -5.76 -1.70
CA SER A 182 9.78 -4.56 -2.45
C SER A 182 10.97 -3.59 -2.48
N ARG A 183 10.97 -2.69 -3.47
CA ARG A 183 12.03 -1.71 -3.66
C ARG A 183 11.50 -0.30 -3.54
N PHE A 184 12.23 0.54 -2.82
CA PHE A 184 12.01 1.97 -2.73
C PHE A 184 13.29 2.67 -3.16
N SER A 185 13.19 3.59 -4.11
CA SER A 185 14.32 4.35 -4.64
C SER A 185 14.00 5.83 -4.82
N ASN A 186 14.97 6.69 -4.56
CA ASN A 186 14.87 8.13 -4.85
C ASN A 186 13.63 8.79 -4.22
N THR A 187 13.16 8.33 -3.06
CA THR A 187 12.05 8.98 -2.36
C THR A 187 12.43 10.45 -2.14
N ARG A 188 11.56 11.37 -2.58
CA ARG A 188 11.87 12.79 -2.61
C ARG A 188 11.68 13.44 -1.25
N GLN A 189 10.49 13.50 -0.71
CA GLN A 189 10.28 14.11 0.60
C GLN A 189 9.47 13.19 1.49
N ALA A 190 9.34 13.55 2.75
CA ALA A 190 8.66 12.74 3.74
C ALA A 190 9.32 11.35 3.89
N HIS A 191 8.60 10.24 3.79
CA HIS A 191 9.12 8.91 4.14
C HIS A 191 8.91 7.92 3.02
N SER A 192 9.81 6.92 2.92
CA SER A 192 9.57 5.78 2.02
C SER A 192 8.36 4.98 2.52
N ILE A 193 8.27 4.74 3.83
CA ILE A 193 7.13 4.07 4.47
C ILE A 193 6.72 4.84 5.74
N LYS A 194 5.47 5.28 5.81
CA LYS A 194 4.80 5.76 7.04
C LYS A 194 3.65 4.82 7.38
N SER A 195 3.64 4.29 8.59
CA SER A 195 2.62 3.33 9.04
C SER A 195 2.04 3.71 10.38
N ARG A 196 0.72 3.80 10.47
CA ARG A 196 -0.02 3.86 11.74
C ARG A 196 -0.76 2.56 12.04
N ALA A 197 -0.33 1.45 11.43
CA ALA A 197 -0.90 0.14 11.67
C ALA A 197 -0.67 -0.33 13.11
N VAL A 198 -1.53 -1.23 13.60
CA VAL A 198 -1.31 -1.95 14.86
C VAL A 198 -0.04 -2.80 14.79
N ARG A 199 0.22 -3.41 13.63
CA ARG A 199 1.47 -4.13 13.34
C ARG A 199 2.00 -3.75 11.96
N THR A 200 3.30 -3.47 11.90
CA THR A 200 4.03 -3.19 10.67
C THR A 200 5.17 -4.18 10.51
N GLU A 201 5.21 -4.85 9.36
CA GLU A 201 6.26 -5.78 8.99
C GLU A 201 6.91 -5.31 7.68
N VAL A 202 8.22 -5.09 7.69
CA VAL A 202 9.02 -4.76 6.51
C VAL A 202 10.11 -5.80 6.37
N VAL A 203 10.01 -6.64 5.34
CA VAL A 203 10.79 -7.87 5.21
C VAL A 203 11.41 -7.97 3.83
N GLY A 204 12.70 -8.35 3.76
CA GLY A 204 13.35 -8.70 2.49
C GLY A 204 13.38 -7.58 1.45
N SER A 205 13.17 -6.33 1.86
CA SER A 205 13.00 -5.18 0.98
C SER A 205 14.29 -4.37 0.84
N THR A 206 14.37 -3.61 -0.25
CA THR A 206 15.48 -2.67 -0.50
C THR A 206 14.95 -1.24 -0.46
N ILE A 207 15.35 -0.46 0.53
CA ILE A 207 14.90 0.92 0.73
C ILE A 207 16.14 1.82 0.68
N VAL A 208 16.35 2.48 -0.45
CA VAL A 208 17.59 3.22 -0.74
C VAL A 208 17.24 4.61 -1.25
N ASP A 209 17.74 5.66 -0.61
CA ASP A 209 17.56 7.02 -1.11
C ASP A 209 18.32 7.22 -2.43
N GLY A 210 19.50 6.61 -2.57
CA GLY A 210 20.39 6.84 -3.70
C GLY A 210 21.00 8.26 -3.67
N PRO A 211 21.75 8.64 -4.73
CA PRO A 211 22.48 9.91 -4.74
C PRO A 211 21.59 11.15 -4.75
N GLU A 212 20.32 10.99 -5.17
CA GLU A 212 19.38 12.10 -5.40
C GLU A 212 18.14 12.06 -4.50
N GLY A 213 17.92 10.96 -3.75
CA GLY A 213 16.81 10.87 -2.82
C GLY A 213 16.99 11.84 -1.65
N THR A 214 15.91 12.53 -1.31
CA THR A 214 15.88 13.56 -0.27
C THR A 214 14.98 13.16 0.92
N SER A 215 14.65 11.86 1.05
CA SER A 215 13.72 11.39 2.08
C SER A 215 14.17 11.74 3.51
N SER A 216 13.20 11.88 4.40
CA SER A 216 13.37 11.98 5.85
C SER A 216 13.63 10.56 6.40
N TYR A 217 12.72 9.95 7.16
CA TYR A 217 12.87 8.55 7.56
C TYR A 217 12.64 7.57 6.40
N LEU A 218 13.36 6.45 6.40
CA LEU A 218 13.08 5.33 5.51
C LEU A 218 11.78 4.63 5.95
N ILE A 219 11.64 4.38 7.25
CA ILE A 219 10.48 3.75 7.87
C ILE A 219 10.07 4.56 9.10
N GLU A 220 8.81 4.94 9.18
CA GLU A 220 8.24 5.60 10.36
C GLU A 220 6.99 4.86 10.86
N ALA A 221 6.99 4.55 12.17
CA ALA A 221 5.83 4.11 12.95
C ALA A 221 5.48 5.19 13.99
N PRO A 222 4.80 6.28 13.60
CA PRO A 222 4.86 7.54 14.34
C PRO A 222 4.16 7.48 15.70
N ASN A 223 3.18 6.59 15.87
CA ASN A 223 2.40 6.45 17.11
C ASN A 223 2.65 5.13 17.88
N GLY A 224 3.71 4.41 17.56
CA GLY A 224 3.93 3.06 18.09
C GLY A 224 3.25 1.99 17.24
N GLY A 225 2.84 0.90 17.89
CA GLY A 225 2.43 -0.34 17.22
C GLY A 225 3.60 -1.34 17.12
N ALA A 226 3.30 -2.61 16.91
CA ALA A 226 4.35 -3.63 16.74
C ALA A 226 5.15 -3.34 15.46
N LEU A 227 6.48 -3.32 15.55
CA LEU A 227 7.36 -3.00 14.43
C LEU A 227 8.42 -4.08 14.23
N ILE A 228 8.41 -4.69 13.03
CA ILE A 228 9.30 -5.79 12.67
C ILE A 228 9.96 -5.42 11.35
N VAL A 229 11.27 -5.20 11.40
CA VAL A 229 12.08 -4.83 10.24
C VAL A 229 13.21 -5.83 10.12
N ARG A 230 13.13 -6.75 9.16
CA ARG A 230 14.13 -7.82 9.02
C ARG A 230 14.57 -8.12 7.60
N ASP A 231 15.82 -8.55 7.50
CA ASP A 231 16.42 -9.04 6.26
C ASP A 231 16.38 -7.99 5.12
N ASN A 232 16.37 -6.69 5.46
CA ASN A 232 16.30 -5.60 4.49
C ASN A 232 17.69 -5.05 4.12
N THR A 233 17.77 -4.42 2.96
CA THR A 233 18.88 -3.51 2.61
C THR A 233 18.36 -2.07 2.72
N LEU A 234 19.00 -1.28 3.56
CA LEU A 234 18.59 0.08 3.92
C LEU A 234 19.74 1.05 3.61
N GLU A 235 19.43 2.20 3.02
CA GLU A 235 20.42 3.24 2.78
C GLU A 235 19.83 4.64 2.96
N LYS A 236 20.52 5.45 3.77
CA LYS A 236 20.33 6.90 3.86
C LYS A 236 21.34 7.56 2.93
N GLY A 237 20.82 8.38 2.02
CA GLY A 237 21.60 8.99 0.94
C GLY A 237 22.17 10.37 1.30
N PRO A 238 23.15 10.87 0.55
CA PRO A 238 23.83 12.12 0.90
C PRO A 238 22.93 13.37 0.91
N LYS A 239 21.75 13.32 0.27
CA LYS A 239 20.81 14.46 0.18
C LYS A 239 19.58 14.32 1.07
N SER A 240 19.48 13.27 1.88
CA SER A 240 18.36 13.08 2.79
C SER A 240 18.09 14.31 3.66
N GLU A 241 16.84 14.76 3.76
CA GLU A 241 16.49 15.98 4.50
C GLU A 241 16.58 15.82 6.03
N ASN A 242 16.35 14.60 6.53
CA ASN A 242 16.42 14.30 7.96
C ASN A 242 17.51 13.27 8.25
N HIS A 243 18.49 13.69 9.03
CA HIS A 243 19.68 12.90 9.37
C HIS A 243 19.48 12.09 10.65
N LYS A 244 18.41 12.34 11.43
CA LYS A 244 18.25 11.80 12.78
C LYS A 244 18.24 10.27 12.82
N ALA A 245 17.50 9.64 11.92
CA ALA A 245 17.31 8.19 11.93
C ALA A 245 16.96 7.63 10.55
N ALA A 246 17.22 6.34 10.33
CA ALA A 246 16.64 5.59 9.22
C ALA A 246 15.24 5.06 9.57
N ILE A 247 15.08 4.52 10.79
CA ILE A 247 13.82 4.00 11.33
C ILE A 247 13.44 4.81 12.56
N ALA A 248 12.23 5.38 12.57
CA ALA A 248 11.70 6.11 13.71
C ALA A 248 10.39 5.47 14.23
N ILE A 249 10.26 5.35 15.55
CA ILE A 249 9.04 4.87 16.20
C ILE A 249 8.66 5.75 17.39
N GLY A 250 7.38 6.16 17.44
CA GLY A 250 6.84 7.03 18.49
C GLY A 250 7.12 8.52 18.31
N ALA A 251 7.63 8.95 17.15
CA ALA A 251 8.06 10.33 16.90
C ALA A 251 6.93 11.38 16.94
N GLU A 252 5.66 10.97 16.79
CA GLU A 252 4.48 11.85 16.86
C GLU A 252 3.59 11.55 18.08
N GLY A 253 4.17 10.95 19.13
CA GLY A 253 3.47 10.59 20.36
C GLY A 253 2.85 9.19 20.30
N VAL A 254 3.12 8.39 21.32
CA VAL A 254 2.66 6.99 21.41
C VAL A 254 1.19 6.95 21.82
N THR A 255 0.34 6.53 20.90
CA THR A 255 -1.11 6.33 21.13
C THR A 255 -1.54 4.89 20.89
N ARG A 256 -0.61 4.01 20.50
CA ARG A 256 -0.86 2.58 20.29
C ARG A 256 -0.02 1.74 21.22
N PRO A 257 -0.55 0.60 21.70
CA PRO A 257 0.26 -0.41 22.35
C PRO A 257 1.39 -0.85 21.42
N THR A 258 2.61 -0.89 21.96
CA THR A 258 3.82 -1.31 21.24
C THR A 258 4.31 -2.59 21.89
N PRO A 259 3.80 -3.77 21.53
CA PRO A 259 4.18 -5.01 22.22
C PRO A 259 5.57 -5.51 21.81
N GLU A 260 6.08 -5.08 20.66
CA GLU A 260 7.31 -5.59 20.06
C GLU A 260 7.96 -4.53 19.16
N ILE A 261 9.29 -4.40 19.26
CA ILE A 261 10.13 -3.68 18.30
C ILE A 261 11.34 -4.56 18.00
N THR A 262 11.37 -5.15 16.79
CA THR A 262 12.40 -6.11 16.37
C THR A 262 13.03 -5.65 15.06
N VAL A 263 14.32 -5.36 15.09
CA VAL A 263 15.08 -4.92 13.91
C VAL A 263 16.26 -5.85 13.72
N THR A 264 16.18 -6.79 12.77
CA THR A 264 17.13 -7.91 12.72
C THR A 264 17.67 -8.21 11.33
N ASN A 265 18.95 -8.60 11.26
CA ASN A 265 19.61 -9.04 10.03
C ASN A 265 19.52 -8.05 8.85
N ASN A 266 19.38 -6.76 9.12
CA ASN A 266 19.37 -5.75 8.07
C ASN A 266 20.81 -5.34 7.71
N ASN A 267 21.03 -4.95 6.46
CA ASN A 267 22.23 -4.23 6.04
C ASN A 267 21.88 -2.75 5.92
N PHE A 268 22.40 -1.92 6.82
CA PHE A 268 22.18 -0.48 6.81
C PHE A 268 23.48 0.27 6.50
N ARG A 269 23.40 1.17 5.52
CA ARG A 269 24.49 2.08 5.17
C ARG A 269 24.01 3.52 5.25
N ASN A 270 24.82 4.37 5.86
CA ASN A 270 24.66 5.81 5.77
C ASN A 270 25.76 6.37 4.86
N ASP A 271 25.35 6.96 3.72
CA ASP A 271 26.24 7.57 2.74
C ASP A 271 26.42 9.08 2.92
N GLY A 272 25.68 9.68 3.86
CA GLY A 272 25.82 11.09 4.20
C GLY A 272 27.10 11.40 4.97
N ASP A 273 27.49 12.67 4.95
CA ASP A 273 28.57 13.23 5.78
C ASP A 273 28.10 13.60 7.21
N TYR A 274 26.95 13.06 7.61
CA TYR A 274 26.27 13.28 8.88
C TYR A 274 26.08 11.96 9.64
N GLU A 275 25.85 12.02 10.95
CA GLU A 275 25.54 10.83 11.76
C GLU A 275 24.04 10.49 11.71
N THR A 276 23.71 9.20 11.65
CA THR A 276 22.31 8.73 11.65
C THR A 276 22.10 7.51 12.54
N ALA A 277 21.01 7.49 13.30
CA ALA A 277 20.61 6.29 14.02
C ALA A 277 19.98 5.25 13.05
N LEU A 278 20.32 3.96 13.17
CA LEU A 278 19.51 2.92 12.51
C LEU A 278 18.09 2.95 13.07
N VAL A 279 17.93 2.93 14.40
CA VAL A 279 16.64 3.08 15.07
C VAL A 279 16.66 4.25 16.05
N TRP A 280 15.66 5.12 15.94
CA TRP A 280 15.30 6.08 16.99
C TRP A 280 13.96 5.66 17.62
N ASN A 281 14.03 5.20 18.86
CA ASN A 281 12.90 4.69 19.63
C ASN A 281 12.48 5.70 20.70
N LEU A 282 11.32 6.33 20.52
CA LEU A 282 10.72 7.23 21.50
C LEU A 282 9.62 6.55 22.34
N THR A 283 9.51 5.22 22.26
CA THR A 283 8.55 4.46 23.08
C THR A 283 9.23 3.95 24.36
N ALA A 284 8.43 3.61 25.37
CA ALA A 284 8.93 2.90 26.56
C ALA A 284 9.20 1.40 26.31
N THR A 285 8.86 0.90 25.11
CA THR A 285 9.10 -0.50 24.74
C THR A 285 10.53 -0.66 24.30
N ARG A 286 11.22 -1.64 24.86
CA ARG A 286 12.63 -1.90 24.52
C ARG A 286 12.75 -2.49 23.12
N ALA A 287 13.53 -1.86 22.26
CA ALA A 287 13.86 -2.39 20.93
C ALA A 287 14.92 -3.51 21.00
N THR A 288 14.75 -4.54 20.18
CA THR A 288 15.74 -5.60 19.99
C THR A 288 16.39 -5.45 18.63
N LEU A 289 17.66 -5.03 18.61
CA LEU A 289 18.48 -4.98 17.39
C LEU A 289 19.44 -6.16 17.42
N LYS A 290 19.36 -7.06 16.43
CA LYS A 290 20.23 -8.25 16.37
C LYS A 290 20.75 -8.52 14.97
N GLY A 291 22.05 -8.72 14.83
CA GLY A 291 22.67 -9.17 13.57
C GLY A 291 22.61 -8.14 12.43
N ASN A 292 22.34 -6.88 12.74
CA ASN A 292 22.36 -5.81 11.72
C ASN A 292 23.80 -5.45 11.37
N LYS A 293 24.09 -5.31 10.07
CA LYS A 293 25.37 -4.83 9.57
C LYS A 293 25.25 -3.33 9.30
N LEU A 294 26.15 -2.54 9.87
CA LEU A 294 26.11 -1.08 9.81
C LEU A 294 27.38 -0.56 9.12
N ALA A 295 27.23 0.40 8.21
CA ALA A 295 28.33 1.05 7.52
C ALA A 295 28.11 2.58 7.43
N GLY A 296 29.20 3.35 7.52
CA GLY A 296 29.15 4.81 7.59
C GLY A 296 29.02 5.34 9.02
N SER A 297 28.70 6.63 9.16
CA SER A 297 28.49 7.27 10.46
C SER A 297 27.12 6.89 11.02
N VAL A 298 27.08 5.83 11.84
CA VAL A 298 25.83 5.22 12.32
C VAL A 298 25.82 4.99 13.83
N ILE A 299 24.74 5.44 14.48
CA ILE A 299 24.36 4.99 15.82
C ILE A 299 23.43 3.78 15.68
N PRO A 300 23.72 2.61 16.26
CA PRO A 300 22.82 1.46 16.12
C PRO A 300 21.41 1.74 16.68
N LEU A 301 21.33 2.30 17.90
CA LEU A 301 20.07 2.56 18.58
C LEU A 301 20.15 3.86 19.40
N SER A 302 19.15 4.72 19.24
CA SER A 302 18.89 5.85 20.13
C SER A 302 17.55 5.62 20.83
N GLY A 303 17.55 5.50 22.16
CA GLY A 303 16.38 5.18 22.98
C GLY A 303 16.45 3.79 23.63
N ASP A 304 15.33 3.32 24.16
CA ASP A 304 15.29 2.09 24.95
C ASP A 304 15.48 0.82 24.10
N GLY A 305 16.37 -0.08 24.53
CA GLY A 305 16.56 -1.37 23.88
C GLY A 305 17.92 -2.02 24.14
N SER A 306 18.26 -2.98 23.29
CA SER A 306 19.55 -3.68 23.26
C SER A 306 20.03 -3.90 21.84
N VAL A 307 21.34 -3.85 21.65
CA VAL A 307 22.03 -4.09 20.38
C VAL A 307 22.91 -5.33 20.54
N GLN A 308 22.77 -6.30 19.63
CA GLN A 308 23.46 -7.59 19.64
C GLN A 308 24.04 -7.95 18.27
#